data_AF-A0A968J878-F1
#
_entry.id   AF-A0A968J878-F1
#
_cell.length_a   1.000
_cell.length_b   1.000
_cell.length_c   1.000
_cell.angle_alpha   90.00
_cell.angle_beta   90.00
_cell.angle_gamma   90.00
#
_symmetry.space_group_name_H-M   'P 1'
#
loop_
_entity.id
_entity.type
_entity.pdbx_description
1 polymer ?
#
loop_
_entity_poly.entity_id
_entity_poly.type
_entity_poly.pdbx_seq_one_letter_code
_entity_poly.pdbx_strand_id
1 'polypeptide(L)'
;MSKVQNILEINVQEPYLSFIRDGVKTVEGRLNKGKFKEIQVGDVLIIGSIEKKYKVVGKNIYNTFLEMVIEEGFEKVIPDKQNPTEAAQVYYKFFTKQQEEEFGVVAILITEV
;
A
#
# COMPACT_ATOMS: atom_id res chain seq x y z
N MET A 1 -26.41 -5.31 -8.35
CA MET A 1 -26.17 -4.85 -6.96
C MET A 1 -24.98 -3.92 -6.99
N SER A 2 -25.18 -2.62 -6.79
CA SER A 2 -24.08 -1.65 -6.66
C SER A 2 -23.25 -2.04 -5.44
N LYS A 3 -21.96 -2.37 -5.63
CA LYS A 3 -21.03 -2.57 -4.50
C LYS A 3 -21.09 -1.31 -3.64
N VAL A 4 -21.43 -1.47 -2.37
CA VAL A 4 -21.36 -0.39 -1.39
C VAL A 4 -19.90 0.03 -1.31
N GLN A 5 -19.64 1.32 -1.52
CA GLN A 5 -18.33 1.92 -1.37
C GLN A 5 -18.04 2.09 0.11
N ASN A 6 -17.03 1.38 0.63
CA ASN A 6 -16.65 1.52 2.03
C ASN A 6 -15.65 2.67 2.19
N ILE A 7 -15.69 3.33 3.34
CA ILE A 7 -14.68 4.31 3.75
C ILE A 7 -13.86 3.68 4.87
N LEU A 8 -12.53 3.61 4.69
CA LEU A 8 -11.61 3.00 5.65
C LEU A 8 -10.50 3.98 6.03
N GLU A 9 -10.14 3.98 7.31
CA GLU A 9 -9.00 4.75 7.81
C GLU A 9 -7.76 3.87 7.89
N ILE A 10 -6.64 4.36 7.36
CA ILE A 10 -5.32 3.73 7.46
C ILE A 10 -4.28 4.74 7.93
N ASN A 11 -3.24 4.27 8.62
CA ASN A 11 -2.13 5.11 9.06
C ASN A 11 -0.89 4.77 8.25
N VAL A 12 -0.21 5.81 7.77
CA VAL A 12 1.08 5.73 7.06
C VAL A 12 2.05 6.68 7.77
N GLN A 13 3.28 6.23 8.00
CA GLN A 13 4.31 7.02 8.66
C GLN A 13 5.03 7.93 7.67
N GLU A 14 5.59 9.05 8.15
CA GLU A 14 6.53 9.84 7.37
C GLU A 14 7.83 9.05 7.08
N PRO A 15 8.47 9.23 5.91
CA PRO A 15 8.15 10.22 4.86
C PRO A 15 7.04 9.78 3.87
N TYR A 16 6.53 8.56 4.00
CA TYR A 16 5.59 7.98 3.04
C TYR A 16 4.23 8.67 3.01
N LEU A 17 3.79 9.23 4.15
CA LEU A 17 2.59 10.03 4.22
C LEU A 17 2.70 11.27 3.31
N SER A 18 3.81 12.02 3.40
CA SER A 18 4.06 13.16 2.50
C SER A 18 4.12 12.74 1.03
N PHE A 19 4.74 11.61 0.69
CA PHE A 19 4.75 11.15 -0.70
C PHE A 19 3.37 10.78 -1.25
N ILE A 20 2.46 10.26 -0.41
CA ILE A 20 1.07 10.01 -0.79
C ILE A 20 0.33 11.35 -0.99
N ARG A 21 0.51 12.29 -0.06
CA ARG A 21 -0.08 13.64 -0.14
C ARG A 21 0.31 14.35 -1.44
N ASP A 22 1.57 14.21 -1.84
CA ASP A 22 2.17 14.88 -2.99
C ASP A 22 2.00 14.06 -4.30
N GLY A 23 1.30 12.92 -4.25
CA GLY A 23 0.95 12.12 -5.43
C GLY A 23 2.08 11.27 -6.02
N VAL A 24 3.25 11.21 -5.36
CA VAL A 24 4.41 10.44 -5.80
C VAL A 24 4.22 8.96 -5.47
N LYS A 25 3.81 8.66 -4.23
CA LYS A 25 3.51 7.30 -3.78
C LYS A 25 2.05 6.97 -4.10
N THR A 26 1.85 6.08 -5.07
CA THR A 26 0.52 5.69 -5.58
C THR A 26 0.17 4.23 -5.29
N VAL A 27 1.10 3.49 -4.67
CA VAL A 27 0.91 2.09 -4.27
C VAL A 27 1.22 1.94 -2.79
N GLU A 28 0.24 1.47 -2.02
CA GLU A 28 0.40 1.15 -0.60
C GLU A 28 0.53 -0.36 -0.40
N GLY A 29 1.76 -0.82 -0.14
CA GLY A 29 2.05 -2.22 0.15
C GLY A 29 1.85 -2.56 1.63
N ARG A 30 1.23 -3.71 1.91
CA ARG A 30 0.97 -4.23 3.27
C ARG A 30 1.01 -5.76 3.28
N LEU A 31 1.12 -6.36 4.47
CA LEU A 31 0.76 -7.78 4.61
C LEU A 31 -0.72 -7.97 4.23
N ASN A 32 -1.03 -9.03 3.50
CA ASN A 32 -2.39 -9.36 3.06
C ASN A 32 -3.22 -9.99 4.21
N LYS A 33 -3.43 -9.23 5.28
CA LYS A 33 -4.15 -9.64 6.49
C LYS A 33 -5.08 -8.55 7.05
N GLY A 34 -6.06 -8.98 7.85
CA GLY A 34 -7.03 -8.08 8.50
C GLY A 34 -7.72 -7.15 7.50
N LYS A 35 -7.89 -5.87 7.88
CA LYS A 35 -8.57 -4.88 7.03
C LYS A 35 -7.93 -4.71 5.64
N PHE A 36 -6.61 -4.87 5.50
CA PHE A 36 -5.93 -4.72 4.20
C PHE A 36 -6.27 -5.87 3.24
N LYS A 37 -6.54 -7.07 3.77
CA LYS A 37 -7.07 -8.19 2.99
C LYS A 37 -8.49 -7.93 2.52
N GLU A 38 -9.28 -7.20 3.29
CA GLU A 38 -10.70 -6.95 3.00
C GLU A 38 -10.94 -5.80 2.03
N ILE A 39 -10.06 -4.79 1.99
CA ILE A 39 -10.13 -3.65 1.05
C ILE A 39 -10.39 -4.13 -0.38
N GLN A 40 -11.30 -3.48 -1.09
CA GLN A 40 -11.68 -3.78 -2.46
C GLN A 40 -11.47 -2.57 -3.38
N VAL A 41 -11.31 -2.85 -4.68
CA VAL A 41 -11.40 -1.81 -5.71
C VAL A 41 -12.75 -1.12 -5.62
N GLY A 42 -12.71 0.21 -5.57
CA GLY A 42 -13.87 1.08 -5.37
C GLY A 42 -13.95 1.71 -3.97
N ASP A 43 -13.32 1.11 -2.96
CA ASP A 43 -13.28 1.68 -1.60
C ASP A 43 -12.55 3.03 -1.56
N VAL A 44 -12.82 3.81 -0.51
CA VAL A 44 -12.16 5.09 -0.23
C VAL A 44 -11.32 4.95 1.03
N LEU A 45 -10.08 5.41 0.96
CA LEU A 45 -9.15 5.47 2.07
C LEU A 45 -9.03 6.91 2.56
N ILE A 46 -9.09 7.07 3.87
CA ILE A 46 -8.62 8.24 4.61
C ILE A 46 -7.26 7.85 5.18
N ILE A 47 -6.21 8.58 4.82
CA ILE A 47 -4.83 8.17 5.07
C ILE A 47 -4.18 9.14 6.08
N GLY A 48 -3.95 8.67 7.30
CA GLY A 48 -3.36 9.44 8.39
C GLY A 48 -4.11 10.75 8.61
N SER A 49 -3.35 11.84 8.75
CA SER A 49 -3.87 13.20 8.90
C SER A 49 -3.98 13.97 7.58
N ILE A 50 -3.95 13.29 6.43
CA ILE A 50 -4.12 13.96 5.13
C ILE A 50 -5.59 14.35 4.99
N GLU A 51 -5.86 15.63 4.73
CA GLU A 51 -7.22 16.17 4.50
C GLU A 51 -7.81 15.79 3.12
N LYS A 52 -7.27 14.74 2.49
CA LYS A 52 -7.65 14.26 1.15
C LYS A 52 -8.14 12.81 1.24
N LYS A 53 -8.99 12.43 0.29
CA LYS A 53 -9.51 11.08 0.15
C LYS A 53 -8.87 10.39 -1.04
N TYR A 54 -8.66 9.08 -0.92
CA TYR A 54 -8.02 8.29 -1.95
C TYR A 54 -8.91 7.11 -2.34
N LYS A 55 -9.20 6.95 -3.63
CA LYS A 55 -9.94 5.80 -4.12
C LYS A 55 -9.00 4.65 -4.43
N VAL A 56 -9.38 3.45 -4.02
CA VAL A 56 -8.70 2.21 -4.43
C VAL A 56 -9.09 1.90 -5.87
N VAL A 57 -8.11 1.96 -6.77
CA VAL A 57 -8.29 1.73 -8.21
C VAL A 57 -7.72 0.39 -8.68
N GLY A 58 -6.91 -0.27 -7.85
CA GLY A 58 -6.35 -1.57 -8.11
C GLY A 58 -5.95 -2.29 -6.82
N LYS A 59 -5.88 -3.61 -6.89
CA LYS A 59 -5.44 -4.46 -5.78
C LYS A 59 -4.80 -5.72 -6.32
N ASN A 60 -3.53 -5.92 -6.01
CA ASN A 60 -2.75 -7.08 -6.43
C ASN A 60 -2.18 -7.80 -5.21
N ILE A 61 -2.04 -9.12 -5.28
CA ILE A 61 -1.52 -9.95 -4.19
C ILE A 61 -0.27 -10.65 -4.70
N TYR A 62 0.76 -10.68 -3.84
CA TYR A 62 2.08 -11.22 -4.13
C TYR A 62 2.54 -12.13 -2.99
N ASN A 63 3.51 -12.99 -3.27
CA ASN A 63 4.08 -13.86 -2.24
C ASN A 63 5.08 -13.09 -1.36
N THR A 64 5.80 -12.12 -1.92
CA THR A 64 6.83 -11.37 -1.20
C THR A 64 6.75 -9.87 -1.46
N PHE A 65 7.31 -9.06 -0.54
CA PHE A 65 7.47 -7.63 -0.72
C PHE A 65 8.40 -7.30 -1.88
N LEU A 66 9.44 -8.10 -2.11
CA LEU A 66 10.36 -7.87 -3.23
C LEU A 66 9.65 -8.02 -4.58
N GLU A 67 8.87 -9.09 -4.74
CA GLU A 67 8.05 -9.32 -5.93
C GLU A 67 7.08 -8.16 -6.15
N MET A 68 6.33 -7.78 -5.11
CA MET A 68 5.40 -6.64 -5.17
C MET A 68 6.11 -5.35 -5.60
N VAL A 69 7.25 -5.02 -4.98
CA VAL A 69 7.99 -3.79 -5.26
C VAL A 69 8.53 -3.75 -6.69
N ILE A 70 8.94 -4.90 -7.24
CA ILE A 70 9.40 -4.99 -8.63
C ILE A 70 8.24 -4.79 -9.60
N GLU A 71 7.14 -5.52 -9.40
CA GLU A 71 6.00 -5.53 -10.34
C GLU A 71 5.22 -4.21 -10.33
N GLU A 72 5.06 -3.59 -9.16
CA GLU A 72 4.34 -2.30 -9.04
C GLU A 72 5.20 -1.09 -9.42
N GLY A 73 6.53 -1.27 -9.43
CA GLY A 73 7.52 -0.22 -9.60
C GLY A 73 7.88 0.47 -8.28
N PHE A 74 9.13 0.30 -7.84
CA PHE A 74 9.57 0.70 -6.51
C PHE A 74 9.40 2.20 -6.24
N GLU A 75 9.51 3.06 -7.26
CA GLU A 75 9.34 4.51 -7.13
C GLU A 75 7.92 4.89 -6.73
N LYS A 76 6.92 4.05 -7.07
CA LYS A 76 5.51 4.26 -6.68
C LYS A 76 5.19 3.70 -5.30
N VAL A 77 6.01 2.78 -4.81
CA VAL A 77 5.81 2.09 -3.53
C VAL A 77 6.63 2.75 -2.42
N ILE A 78 7.94 2.90 -2.61
CA ILE A 78 8.90 3.48 -1.66
C ILE A 78 9.78 4.49 -2.42
N PRO A 79 9.28 5.73 -2.63
CA PRO A 79 9.92 6.69 -3.56
C PRO A 79 11.30 7.20 -3.14
N ASP A 80 11.69 7.02 -1.88
CA ASP A 80 12.94 7.51 -1.30
C ASP A 80 14.08 6.49 -1.32
N LYS A 81 13.97 5.45 -2.15
CA LYS A 81 14.99 4.39 -2.31
C LYS A 81 15.51 4.40 -3.73
N GLN A 82 16.67 3.77 -3.93
CA GLN A 82 17.35 3.80 -5.23
C GLN A 82 17.07 2.57 -6.08
N ASN A 83 16.58 1.49 -5.47
CA ASN A 83 16.30 0.23 -6.15
C ASN A 83 15.24 -0.61 -5.43
N PRO A 84 14.66 -1.63 -6.10
CA PRO A 84 13.65 -2.50 -5.52
C PRO A 84 14.08 -3.24 -4.25
N THR A 85 15.35 -3.66 -4.15
CA THR A 85 15.84 -4.41 -2.99
C THR A 85 15.84 -3.54 -1.74
N GLU A 86 16.35 -2.31 -1.82
CA GLU A 86 16.31 -1.33 -0.73
C GLU A 86 14.88 -0.97 -0.32
N ALA A 87 14.00 -0.80 -1.31
CA ALA A 87 12.58 -0.55 -1.09
C ALA A 87 11.90 -1.69 -0.34
N ALA A 88 12.11 -2.94 -0.76
CA ALA A 88 11.56 -4.11 -0.07
C ALA A 88 12.08 -4.23 1.37
N GLN A 89 13.35 -3.87 1.63
CA GLN A 89 13.93 -3.91 2.97
C GLN A 89 13.24 -2.99 3.98
N VAL A 90 12.59 -1.90 3.53
CA VAL A 90 11.83 -1.01 4.41
C VAL A 90 10.71 -1.76 5.14
N TYR A 91 10.05 -2.70 4.47
CA TYR A 91 8.96 -3.48 5.07
C TYR A 91 9.40 -4.32 6.27
N TYR A 92 10.63 -4.82 6.26
CA TYR A 92 11.14 -5.65 7.37
C TYR A 92 11.51 -4.86 8.62
N LYS A 93 11.37 -3.53 8.60
CA LYS A 93 11.35 -2.70 9.82
C LYS A 93 10.03 -2.83 10.59
N PHE A 94 8.97 -3.26 9.91
CA PHE A 94 7.61 -3.33 10.43
C PHE A 94 7.07 -4.76 10.54
N PHE A 95 7.54 -5.67 9.68
CA PHE A 95 7.04 -7.02 9.55
C PHE A 95 8.18 -8.05 9.54
N THR A 96 7.91 -9.25 10.03
CA THR A 96 8.89 -10.34 9.96
C THR A 96 8.77 -11.11 8.64
N LYS A 97 9.84 -11.80 8.24
CA LYS A 97 9.82 -12.74 7.11
C LYS A 97 8.78 -13.85 7.27
N GLN A 98 8.63 -14.37 8.48
CA GLN A 98 7.60 -15.36 8.79
C GLN A 98 6.18 -14.81 8.54
N GLN A 99 5.92 -13.55 8.87
CA GLN A 99 4.61 -12.93 8.58
C GLN A 99 4.38 -12.74 7.08
N GLU A 100 5.41 -12.38 6.32
CA GLU A 100 5.35 -12.33 4.86
C GLU A 100 4.98 -13.72 4.29
N GLU A 101 5.64 -14.78 4.74
CA GLU A 101 5.35 -16.15 4.31
C GLU A 101 3.94 -16.61 4.71
N GLU A 102 3.47 -16.25 5.91
CA GLU A 102 2.16 -16.65 6.42
C GLU A 102 1.00 -15.94 5.70
N PHE A 103 1.15 -14.64 5.45
CA PHE A 103 0.03 -13.81 4.97
C PHE A 103 0.13 -13.44 3.49
N GLY A 104 1.32 -13.50 2.90
CA GLY A 104 1.63 -12.83 1.65
C GLY A 104 1.51 -11.31 1.77
N VAL A 105 1.56 -10.64 0.61
CA VAL A 105 1.61 -9.20 0.49
C VAL A 105 0.49 -8.71 -0.43
N VAL A 106 -0.07 -7.54 -0.13
CA VAL A 106 -1.05 -6.86 -0.97
C VAL A 106 -0.54 -5.48 -1.36
N ALA A 107 -0.61 -5.17 -2.64
CA ALA A 107 -0.46 -3.82 -3.18
C ALA A 107 -1.85 -3.20 -3.35
N ILE A 108 -2.05 -2.02 -2.79
CA ILE A 108 -3.30 -1.26 -2.91
C ILE A 108 -2.99 -0.01 -3.73
N LEU A 109 -3.48 0.04 -4.96
CA LEU A 109 -3.27 1.16 -5.87
C LEU A 109 -4.30 2.23 -5.57
N ILE A 110 -3.82 3.46 -5.37
CA ILE A 110 -4.63 4.59 -4.91
C ILE A 110 -4.53 5.77 -5.86
N THR A 111 -5.61 6.53 -5.97
CA THR A 111 -5.64 7.83 -6.64
C THR A 111 -6.42 8.83 -5.78
N GLU A 112 -6.00 10.09 -5.76
CA GLU A 112 -6.75 11.16 -5.10
C GLU A 112 -8.12 11.33 -5.76
N VAL A 113 -9.16 11.59 -4.96
CA VAL A 113 -10.56 11.79 -5.41
C VAL A 113 -10.87 13.26 -5.57
#